data_AF-A0AAU4A091-F1
#
_entry.id   AF-A0AAU4A091-F1
#
_cell.length_a   1.000
_cell.length_b   1.000
_cell.length_c   1.000
_cell.angle_alpha   90.00
_cell.angle_beta   90.00
_cell.angle_gamma   90.00
#
_symmetry.space_group_name_H-M   'P 1'
#
loop_
_entity.id
_entity.type
_entity.pdbx_description
1 polymer ?
#
loop_
_entity_poly.entity_id
_entity_poly.type
_entity_poly.pdbx_seq_one_letter_code
_entity_poly.pdbx_strand_id
1 'polypeptide(L)'
;MAAKKNSAARRAGEAARRAAAAQRIGPRPVRPVLPQHLYDLKPPGVYYREWDTPKGADEEVMKKVNDDFGPDSDAALGMRFVLEYRRTYGLRVPVMAARQLDQFVVRTGLATDLAQTLGVPPEEAREHLHTLHARGVLLIADDGSLWMTVPPGADTNDHWVFVEKKADAPRELTVDSD
;
A
#
# COMPACT_ATOMS: atom_id res chain seq x y z
N MET A 1 11.88 40.64 42.71
CA MET A 1 10.49 40.21 42.46
C MET A 1 10.24 40.22 40.95
N ALA A 2 9.96 39.05 40.35
CA ALA A 2 9.88 38.88 38.89
C ALA A 2 8.45 39.16 38.38
N ALA A 3 8.33 40.05 37.38
CA ALA A 3 7.06 40.32 36.70
C ALA A 3 6.64 39.12 35.84
N LYS A 4 5.55 38.43 36.25
CA LYS A 4 4.94 37.32 35.51
C LYS A 4 4.47 37.81 34.15
N LYS A 5 5.24 37.51 33.10
CA LYS A 5 4.92 37.81 31.69
C LYS A 5 3.62 37.08 31.32
N ASN A 6 2.56 37.83 31.07
CA ASN A 6 1.20 37.30 30.98
C ASN A 6 1.00 36.47 29.70
N SER A 7 1.05 35.14 29.84
CA SER A 7 1.02 34.16 28.73
C SER A 7 -0.28 34.18 27.92
N ALA A 8 -1.36 34.69 28.51
CA ALA A 8 -2.66 34.86 27.88
C ALA A 8 -2.64 35.97 26.81
N ALA A 9 -1.98 37.09 27.08
CA ALA A 9 -1.86 38.20 26.14
C ALA A 9 -1.05 37.82 24.89
N ARG A 10 0.00 36.98 25.07
CA ARG A 10 0.81 36.47 23.96
C ARG A 10 0.01 35.51 23.07
N ARG A 11 -0.79 34.63 23.67
CA ARG A 11 -1.68 33.70 22.94
C ARG A 11 -2.79 34.42 22.19
N ALA A 12 -3.38 35.46 22.78
CA ALA A 12 -4.40 36.28 22.12
C ALA A 12 -3.85 37.01 20.88
N GLY A 13 -2.64 37.57 20.97
CA GLY A 13 -1.97 38.22 19.84
C GLY A 13 -1.62 37.25 18.70
N GLU A 14 -1.22 36.02 19.02
CA GLU A 14 -0.91 35.00 18.01
C GLU A 14 -2.17 34.43 17.34
N ALA A 15 -3.26 34.26 18.09
CA ALA A 15 -4.56 33.88 17.56
C ALA A 15 -5.11 34.95 16.60
N ALA A 16 -4.99 36.23 16.95
CA ALA A 16 -5.40 37.35 16.10
C ALA A 16 -4.58 37.41 14.80
N ARG A 17 -3.27 37.15 14.86
CA ARG A 17 -2.40 37.10 13.66
C ARG A 17 -2.76 35.94 12.74
N ARG A 18 -3.08 34.75 13.27
CA ARG A 18 -3.53 33.60 12.46
C ARG A 18 -4.91 33.85 11.84
N ALA A 19 -5.84 34.47 12.58
CA ALA A 19 -7.16 34.82 12.06
C ALA A 19 -7.06 35.84 10.90
N ALA A 20 -6.20 36.85 11.04
CA ALA A 20 -5.97 37.84 9.98
C ALA A 20 -5.27 37.24 8.75
N ALA A 21 -4.36 36.28 8.94
CA ALA A 21 -3.73 35.55 7.83
C ALA A 21 -4.72 34.62 7.11
N ALA A 22 -5.61 33.96 7.85
CA ALA A 22 -6.66 33.11 7.29
C ALA A 22 -7.75 33.87 6.52
N GLN A 23 -7.91 35.18 6.76
CA GLN A 23 -8.83 36.02 5.97
C GLN A 23 -8.20 36.54 4.66
N ARG A 24 -6.87 36.61 4.58
CA ARG A 24 -6.14 37.08 3.39
C ARG A 24 -5.93 36.00 2.33
N ILE A 25 -5.84 34.75 2.78
CA ILE A 25 -5.70 33.58 1.93
C ILE A 25 -7.11 33.02 1.87
N GLY A 26 -7.81 33.12 0.74
CA GLY A 26 -9.17 32.59 0.58
C GLY A 26 -9.29 31.10 0.99
N PRO A 27 -10.50 30.52 0.94
CA PRO A 27 -10.73 29.13 1.34
C PRO A 27 -9.66 28.23 0.71
N ARG A 28 -8.97 27.47 1.57
CA ARG A 28 -7.88 26.58 1.17
C ARG A 28 -8.41 25.73 0.01
N PRO A 29 -7.73 25.65 -1.15
CA PRO A 29 -8.22 24.86 -2.26
C PRO A 29 -8.50 23.45 -1.74
N VAL A 30 -9.74 23.00 -1.94
CA VAL A 30 -10.15 21.64 -1.58
C VAL A 30 -9.26 20.74 -2.41
N ARG A 31 -8.27 20.11 -1.76
CA ARG A 31 -7.43 19.12 -2.44
C ARG A 31 -8.39 18.06 -3.00
N PRO A 32 -8.33 17.75 -4.30
CA PRO A 32 -9.11 16.64 -4.80
C PRO A 32 -8.80 15.41 -3.95
N VAL A 33 -9.85 14.72 -3.51
CA VAL A 33 -9.73 13.47 -2.77
C VAL A 33 -9.02 12.51 -3.72
N LEU A 34 -7.72 12.24 -3.48
CA LEU A 34 -7.02 11.22 -4.24
C LEU A 34 -7.78 9.90 -4.05
N PRO A 35 -8.21 9.22 -5.11
CA PRO A 35 -8.57 7.81 -5.01
C PRO A 35 -7.31 7.06 -4.55
N GLN A 36 -7.28 6.57 -3.31
CA GLN A 36 -6.08 6.03 -2.64
C GLN A 36 -5.87 4.53 -2.92
N HIS A 37 -6.21 4.05 -4.11
CA HIS A 37 -6.04 2.65 -4.49
C HIS A 37 -5.02 2.53 -5.60
N LEU A 38 -4.11 1.54 -5.48
CA LEU A 38 -3.05 1.29 -6.45
C LEU A 38 -3.57 1.23 -7.89
N TYR A 39 -4.74 0.64 -8.11
CA TYR A 39 -5.35 0.58 -9.45
C TYR A 39 -5.51 1.96 -10.11
N ASP A 40 -5.97 2.97 -9.36
CA ASP A 40 -6.24 4.30 -9.88
C ASP A 40 -4.95 5.05 -10.27
N LEU A 41 -3.82 4.65 -9.67
CA LEU A 41 -2.49 5.18 -9.96
C LEU A 41 -1.89 4.63 -11.26
N LYS A 42 -2.50 3.61 -11.88
CA LYS A 42 -2.03 2.96 -13.10
C LYS A 42 -0.52 2.62 -13.02
N PRO A 43 -0.12 1.76 -12.07
CA PRO A 43 1.29 1.40 -11.89
C PRO A 43 1.86 0.78 -13.16
N PRO A 44 3.12 1.11 -13.50
CA PRO A 44 3.77 0.57 -14.66
C PRO A 44 4.16 -0.88 -14.40
N GLY A 45 4.08 -1.69 -15.45
CA GLY A 45 4.74 -2.99 -15.52
C GLY A 45 3.81 -4.19 -15.67
N VAL A 46 4.42 -5.33 -16.00
CA VAL A 46 3.73 -6.58 -16.36
C VAL A 46 2.87 -7.12 -15.22
N TYR A 47 3.30 -6.95 -13.98
CA TYR A 47 2.62 -7.42 -12.77
C TYR A 47 1.30 -6.69 -12.46
N TYR A 48 1.01 -5.60 -13.18
CA TYR A 48 -0.18 -4.77 -12.99
C TYR A 48 -1.07 -4.68 -14.23
N ARG A 49 -0.86 -5.57 -15.21
CA ARG A 49 -1.72 -5.64 -16.42
C ARG A 49 -3.09 -6.24 -16.12
N GLU A 50 -3.12 -7.19 -15.18
CA GLU A 50 -4.30 -7.94 -14.82
C GLU A 50 -4.68 -7.67 -13.36
N TRP A 51 -5.99 -7.54 -13.13
CA TRP A 51 -6.56 -7.22 -11.83
C TRP A 51 -7.77 -8.10 -11.60
N ASP A 52 -7.72 -8.90 -10.54
CA ASP A 52 -8.86 -9.71 -10.15
C ASP A 52 -9.93 -8.84 -9.47
N THR A 53 -11.18 -9.12 -9.83
CA THR A 53 -12.35 -8.42 -9.28
C THR A 53 -13.42 -9.41 -8.84
N PRO A 54 -13.24 -10.13 -7.72
CA PRO A 54 -14.26 -11.02 -7.18
C PRO A 54 -15.55 -10.22 -6.93
N LYS A 55 -16.66 -10.68 -7.51
CA LYS A 55 -17.96 -10.00 -7.40
C LYS A 55 -18.77 -10.59 -6.26
N GLY A 56 -19.36 -9.73 -5.44
CA GLY A 56 -20.18 -10.11 -4.29
C GLY A 56 -19.43 -10.01 -2.96
N ALA A 57 -20.11 -10.42 -1.90
CA ALA A 57 -19.51 -10.56 -0.57
C ALA A 57 -18.57 -11.78 -0.53
N ASP A 58 -17.56 -11.75 0.33
CA ASP A 58 -16.53 -12.80 0.41
C ASP A 58 -17.16 -14.16 0.73
N GLU A 59 -18.20 -14.20 1.58
CA GLU A 59 -18.93 -15.41 1.93
C GLU A 59 -19.69 -16.01 0.74
N GLU A 60 -20.30 -15.17 -0.10
CA GLU A 60 -21.02 -15.60 -1.30
C GLU A 60 -20.05 -16.16 -2.35
N VAL A 61 -18.92 -15.48 -2.53
CA VAL A 61 -17.85 -15.93 -3.43
C VAL A 61 -17.31 -17.27 -2.96
N MET A 62 -16.97 -17.41 -1.68
CA MET A 62 -16.44 -18.66 -1.13
C MET A 62 -17.46 -19.78 -1.17
N LYS A 63 -18.74 -19.50 -0.87
CA LYS A 63 -19.81 -20.51 -0.99
C LYS A 63 -19.86 -21.05 -2.42
N LYS A 64 -19.87 -20.18 -3.43
CA LYS A 64 -19.90 -20.60 -4.83
C LYS A 64 -18.68 -21.45 -5.20
N VAL A 65 -17.48 -21.04 -4.82
CA VAL A 65 -16.26 -21.80 -5.11
C VAL A 65 -16.27 -23.16 -4.40
N ASN A 66 -16.74 -23.22 -3.16
CA ASN A 66 -16.86 -24.47 -2.43
C ASN A 66 -17.92 -25.39 -3.05
N ASP A 67 -19.05 -24.84 -3.53
CA ASP A 67 -20.10 -25.60 -4.21
C ASP A 67 -19.61 -26.17 -5.56
N ASP A 68 -18.83 -25.40 -6.32
CA ASP A 68 -18.37 -25.77 -7.66
C ASP A 68 -17.14 -26.69 -7.65
N PHE A 69 -16.20 -26.48 -6.71
CA PHE A 69 -14.88 -27.14 -6.71
C PHE A 69 -14.60 -27.96 -5.45
N GLY A 70 -15.39 -27.80 -4.40
CA GLY A 70 -15.13 -28.38 -3.09
C GLY A 70 -14.27 -27.47 -2.20
N PRO A 71 -14.47 -27.53 -0.86
CA PRO A 71 -13.84 -26.60 0.09
C PRO A 71 -12.33 -26.79 0.26
N ASP A 72 -11.79 -27.95 -0.08
CA ASP A 72 -10.36 -28.28 0.04
C ASP A 72 -9.63 -28.27 -1.31
N SER A 73 -10.29 -27.76 -2.36
CA SER A 73 -9.69 -27.64 -3.69
C SER A 73 -8.64 -26.53 -3.76
N ASP A 74 -7.70 -26.66 -4.69
CA ASP A 74 -6.74 -25.59 -5.01
C ASP A 74 -7.45 -24.30 -5.44
N ALA A 75 -8.62 -24.41 -6.08
CA ALA A 75 -9.45 -23.27 -6.44
C ALA A 75 -10.00 -22.55 -5.19
N ALA A 76 -10.49 -23.29 -4.20
CA ALA A 76 -10.95 -22.74 -2.93
C ALA A 76 -9.79 -22.10 -2.16
N LEU A 77 -8.62 -22.74 -2.14
CA LEU A 77 -7.42 -22.18 -1.51
C LEU A 77 -6.97 -20.88 -2.20
N GLY A 78 -6.88 -20.89 -3.53
CA GLY A 78 -6.53 -19.72 -4.33
C GLY A 78 -7.50 -18.55 -4.10
N MET A 79 -8.81 -18.82 -4.08
CA MET A 79 -9.82 -17.78 -3.82
C MET A 79 -9.67 -17.17 -2.43
N ARG A 80 -9.37 -17.97 -1.39
CA ARG A 80 -9.11 -17.43 -0.04
C ARG A 80 -7.97 -16.41 -0.05
N PHE A 81 -6.89 -16.67 -0.79
CA PHE A 81 -5.79 -15.71 -0.93
C PHE A 81 -6.22 -14.42 -1.65
N VAL A 82 -7.00 -14.53 -2.74
CA VAL A 82 -7.50 -13.34 -3.44
C VAL A 82 -8.39 -12.48 -2.53
N LEU A 83 -9.26 -13.11 -1.75
CA LEU A 83 -10.14 -12.41 -0.80
C LEU A 83 -9.36 -11.83 0.39
N GLU A 84 -8.30 -12.49 0.85
CA GLU A 84 -7.38 -11.90 1.83
C GLU A 84 -6.76 -10.60 1.30
N TYR A 85 -6.21 -10.62 0.08
CA TYR A 85 -5.66 -9.43 -0.55
C TYR A 85 -6.70 -8.33 -0.79
N ARG A 86 -7.95 -8.68 -1.08
CA ARG A 86 -9.06 -7.73 -1.25
C ARG A 86 -9.23 -6.79 -0.05
N ARG A 87 -8.89 -7.25 1.16
CA ARG A 87 -8.93 -6.41 2.38
C ARG A 87 -7.97 -5.24 2.32
N THR A 88 -6.82 -5.40 1.67
CA THR A 88 -5.78 -4.35 1.56
C THR A 88 -5.88 -3.56 0.26
N TYR A 89 -6.10 -4.24 -0.87
CA TYR A 89 -6.10 -3.60 -2.20
C TYR A 89 -7.49 -3.07 -2.61
N GLY A 90 -8.55 -3.45 -1.90
CA GLY A 90 -9.92 -3.13 -2.25
C GLY A 90 -10.45 -4.03 -3.36
N LEU A 91 -11.40 -3.51 -4.15
CA LEU A 91 -12.17 -4.29 -5.12
C LEU A 91 -11.36 -4.80 -6.32
N ARG A 92 -10.19 -4.22 -6.59
CA ARG A 92 -9.30 -4.58 -7.71
C ARG A 92 -7.98 -5.05 -7.14
N VAL A 93 -7.73 -6.35 -7.23
CA VAL A 93 -6.59 -6.99 -6.60
C VAL A 93 -5.50 -7.29 -7.64
N PRO A 94 -4.27 -6.79 -7.46
CA PRO A 94 -3.15 -7.10 -8.36
C PRO A 94 -2.51 -8.41 -7.92
N VAL A 95 -3.17 -9.55 -8.15
CA VAL A 95 -2.79 -10.85 -7.57
C VAL A 95 -1.35 -11.23 -7.87
N MET A 96 -0.88 -11.00 -9.10
CA MET A 96 0.51 -11.28 -9.46
C MET A 96 1.51 -10.45 -8.64
N ALA A 97 1.30 -9.15 -8.53
CA ALA A 97 2.17 -8.26 -7.76
C ALA A 97 2.10 -8.54 -6.25
N ALA A 98 0.90 -8.79 -5.72
CA ALA A 98 0.71 -9.12 -4.31
C ALA A 98 1.40 -10.44 -3.94
N ARG A 99 1.30 -11.46 -4.79
CA ARG A 99 2.01 -12.73 -4.61
C ARG A 99 3.53 -12.56 -4.71
N GLN A 100 4.01 -11.72 -5.63
CA GLN A 100 5.44 -11.41 -5.74
C GLN A 100 5.96 -10.74 -4.47
N LEU A 101 5.18 -9.82 -3.88
CA LEU A 101 5.53 -9.17 -2.61
C LEU A 101 5.61 -10.19 -1.47
N ASP A 102 4.69 -11.15 -1.39
CA ASP A 102 4.76 -12.23 -0.40
C ASP A 102 6.02 -13.08 -0.55
N GLN A 103 6.46 -13.36 -1.79
CA GLN A 103 7.73 -14.07 -2.01
C GLN A 103 8.93 -13.26 -1.49
N PHE A 104 8.90 -11.94 -1.63
CA PHE A 104 9.93 -11.08 -1.05
C PHE A 104 9.93 -11.12 0.46
N VAL A 105 8.76 -10.99 1.08
CA VAL A 105 8.59 -11.05 2.54
C VAL A 105 9.22 -12.33 3.11
N VAL A 106 8.96 -13.48 2.47
CA VAL A 106 9.48 -14.78 2.92
C VAL A 106 10.99 -14.91 2.69
N ARG A 107 11.53 -14.43 1.57
CA ARG A 107 12.93 -14.70 1.17
C ARG A 107 13.97 -13.73 1.74
N THR A 108 13.59 -12.48 1.97
CA THR A 108 14.56 -11.38 2.20
C THR A 108 14.62 -10.91 3.65
N GLY A 109 13.75 -11.42 4.53
CA GLY A 109 13.64 -10.93 5.91
C GLY A 109 13.04 -9.53 6.02
N LEU A 110 12.58 -8.91 4.92
CA LEU A 110 12.04 -7.55 4.88
C LEU A 110 10.96 -7.29 5.95
N ALA A 111 10.05 -8.24 6.17
CA ALA A 111 9.04 -8.09 7.22
C ALA A 111 9.64 -8.16 8.62
N THR A 112 10.66 -8.99 8.85
CA THR A 112 11.38 -9.07 10.13
C THR A 112 12.12 -7.77 10.43
N ASP A 113 12.83 -7.21 9.45
CA ASP A 113 13.58 -5.97 9.61
C ASP A 113 12.64 -4.78 9.89
N LEU A 114 11.52 -4.74 9.16
CA LEU A 114 10.47 -3.74 9.38
C LEU A 114 9.79 -3.92 10.74
N ALA A 115 9.49 -5.17 11.13
CA ALA A 115 8.92 -5.51 12.43
C ALA A 115 9.80 -5.03 13.59
N GLN A 116 11.11 -5.27 13.52
CA GLN A 116 12.07 -4.79 14.51
C GLN A 116 12.11 -3.26 14.58
N THR A 117 12.07 -2.60 13.41
CA THR A 117 12.10 -1.14 13.33
C THR A 117 10.83 -0.49 13.91
N LEU A 118 9.67 -1.09 13.67
CA LEU A 118 8.37 -0.58 14.12
C LEU A 118 7.98 -1.07 15.53
N GLY A 119 8.65 -2.11 16.05
CA GLY A 119 8.29 -2.74 17.31
C GLY A 119 6.98 -3.54 17.24
N VAL A 120 6.69 -4.14 16.10
CA VAL A 120 5.44 -4.89 15.82
C VAL A 120 5.72 -6.36 15.48
N PRO A 121 4.74 -7.27 15.54
CA PRO A 121 4.89 -8.63 15.05
C PRO A 121 5.19 -8.69 13.52
N PRO A 122 5.90 -9.72 13.03
CA PRO A 122 6.19 -9.90 11.61
C PRO A 122 4.95 -9.91 10.70
N GLU A 123 3.83 -10.41 11.18
CA GLU A 123 2.56 -10.46 10.47
C GLU A 123 2.00 -9.04 10.23
N GLU A 124 2.08 -8.18 11.25
CA GLU A 124 1.67 -6.77 11.16
C GLU A 124 2.62 -5.96 10.24
N ALA A 125 3.90 -6.32 10.22
CA ALA A 125 4.87 -5.75 9.30
C ALA A 125 4.62 -6.20 7.85
N ARG A 126 4.23 -7.46 7.62
CA ARG A 126 3.78 -7.94 6.30
C ARG A 126 2.57 -7.14 5.83
N GLU A 127 1.55 -6.95 6.67
CA GLU A 127 0.38 -6.12 6.34
C GLU A 127 0.76 -4.67 6.02
N HIS A 128 1.75 -4.11 6.73
CA HIS A 128 2.30 -2.79 6.41
C HIS A 128 2.95 -2.73 5.03
N LEU A 129 3.72 -3.75 4.64
CA LEU A 129 4.33 -3.83 3.31
C LEU A 129 3.25 -3.88 2.21
N HIS A 130 2.20 -4.68 2.41
CA HIS A 130 1.06 -4.71 1.47
C HIS A 130 0.32 -3.37 1.43
N THR A 131 0.20 -2.67 2.55
CA THR A 131 -0.40 -1.32 2.59
C THR A 131 0.45 -0.29 1.83
N LEU A 132 1.78 -0.33 1.99
CA LEU A 132 2.70 0.52 1.24
C LEU A 132 2.62 0.23 -0.27
N HIS A 133 2.53 -1.04 -0.63
CA HIS A 133 2.34 -1.45 -2.02
C HIS A 133 0.97 -1.00 -2.57
N ALA A 134 -0.12 -1.17 -1.81
CA ALA A 134 -1.46 -0.71 -2.18
C ALA A 134 -1.57 0.82 -2.36
N ARG A 135 -0.62 1.58 -1.80
CA ARG A 135 -0.49 3.04 -1.95
C ARG A 135 0.50 3.46 -3.04
N GLY A 136 1.16 2.52 -3.71
CA GLY A 136 2.20 2.82 -4.70
C GLY A 136 3.48 3.39 -4.08
N VAL A 137 3.74 3.15 -2.80
CA VAL A 137 5.05 3.49 -2.18
C VAL A 137 6.06 2.37 -2.42
N LEU A 138 5.56 1.14 -2.56
CA LEU A 138 6.33 0.00 -3.05
C LEU A 138 5.73 -0.45 -4.39
N LEU A 139 6.58 -0.83 -5.34
CA LEU A 139 6.17 -1.44 -6.61
C LEU A 139 7.09 -2.59 -7.01
N ILE A 140 6.54 -3.52 -7.77
CA ILE A 140 7.24 -4.58 -8.46
C ILE A 140 7.55 -4.11 -9.87
N ALA A 141 8.83 -4.00 -10.22
CA ALA A 141 9.26 -3.63 -11.56
C ALA A 141 9.09 -4.79 -12.56
N ASP A 142 9.26 -4.52 -13.86
CA ASP A 142 9.12 -5.52 -14.93
C ASP A 142 10.09 -6.69 -14.82
N ASP A 143 11.28 -6.45 -14.27
CA ASP A 143 12.27 -7.50 -14.01
C ASP A 143 11.90 -8.36 -12.79
N GLY A 144 10.80 -8.05 -12.10
CA GLY A 144 10.32 -8.74 -10.91
C GLY A 144 10.93 -8.24 -9.60
N SER A 145 11.76 -7.21 -9.62
CA SER A 145 12.39 -6.63 -8.42
C SER A 145 11.48 -5.69 -7.64
N LEU A 146 11.71 -5.56 -6.34
CA LEU A 146 10.94 -4.67 -5.46
C LEU A 146 11.62 -3.31 -5.34
N TRP A 147 10.85 -2.23 -5.56
CA TRP A 147 11.33 -0.85 -5.49
C TRP A 147 10.48 0.00 -4.56
N MET A 148 11.15 0.95 -3.91
CA MET A 148 10.52 2.11 -3.28
C MET A 148 10.30 3.20 -4.32
N THR A 149 9.11 3.79 -4.31
CA THR A 149 8.65 4.72 -5.34
C THR A 149 7.94 5.94 -4.76
N VAL A 150 7.85 7.00 -5.56
CA VAL A 150 6.93 8.12 -5.35
C VAL A 150 5.81 8.00 -6.39
N PRO A 151 4.55 7.79 -5.96
CA PRO A 151 3.43 7.69 -6.89
C PRO A 151 3.05 9.05 -7.48
N PRO A 152 2.50 9.09 -8.70
CA PRO A 152 2.04 10.32 -9.33
C PRO A 152 0.99 11.02 -8.47
N GLY A 153 1.08 12.33 -8.33
CA GLY A 153 0.16 13.15 -7.53
C GLY A 153 0.40 13.13 -6.01
N ALA A 154 1.43 12.43 -5.51
CA ALA A 154 1.86 12.57 -4.11
C ALA A 154 2.48 13.96 -3.82
N ASP A 155 3.07 14.58 -4.84
CA ASP A 155 3.69 15.91 -4.83
C ASP A 155 3.32 16.70 -6.11
N THR A 156 4.30 17.38 -6.73
CA THR A 156 4.13 18.07 -8.02
C THR A 156 4.41 17.16 -9.23
N ASN A 157 4.85 15.92 -9.03
CA ASN A 157 5.15 14.99 -10.11
C ASN A 157 3.89 14.30 -10.60
N ASP A 158 3.79 14.19 -11.92
CA ASP A 158 2.71 13.55 -12.66
C ASP A 158 3.05 12.13 -13.13
N HIS A 159 4.28 11.67 -12.86
CA HIS A 159 4.81 10.38 -13.26
C HIS A 159 5.38 9.60 -12.06
N TRP A 160 5.58 8.29 -12.27
CA TRP A 160 6.20 7.41 -11.30
C TRP A 160 7.70 7.68 -11.16
N VAL A 161 8.18 7.83 -9.94
CA VAL A 161 9.62 7.97 -9.64
C VAL A 161 10.09 6.77 -8.85
N PHE A 162 11.11 6.08 -9.36
CA PHE A 162 11.76 4.95 -8.69
C PHE A 162 12.97 5.47 -7.90
N VAL A 163 12.94 5.26 -6.58
CA VAL A 163 13.89 5.90 -5.65
C VAL A 163 14.99 4.93 -5.24
N GLU A 164 14.61 3.73 -4.80
CA GLU A 164 15.55 2.77 -4.21
C GLU A 164 15.09 1.33 -4.49
N LYS A 165 16.01 0.48 -4.94
CA LYS A 165 15.77 -0.96 -5.08
C LYS A 165 15.86 -1.63 -3.71
N LYS A 166 14.80 -2.31 -3.29
CA LYS A 166 14.72 -3.00 -1.99
C LYS A 166 15.08 -4.47 -2.07
N ALA A 167 14.78 -5.13 -3.19
CA ALA A 167 15.15 -6.53 -3.41
C ALA A 167 15.26 -6.85 -4.90
N ASP A 168 16.24 -7.67 -5.28
CA ASP A 168 16.34 -8.25 -6.62
C ASP A 168 15.27 -9.31 -6.85
N ALA A 169 14.82 -9.48 -8.09
CA ALA A 169 13.83 -10.48 -8.45
C ALA A 169 14.19 -11.87 -7.90
N PRO A 170 13.21 -12.64 -7.41
CA PRO A 170 13.45 -13.99 -6.93
C PRO A 170 14.01 -14.82 -8.10
N ARG A 171 15.23 -15.34 -7.96
CA ARG A 171 15.82 -16.23 -8.97
C ARG A 171 14.87 -17.42 -9.18
N GLU A 172 14.59 -17.76 -10.43
CA GLU A 172 13.97 -19.03 -10.76
C GLU A 172 14.87 -20.13 -10.21
N LEU A 173 14.30 -21.03 -9.41
CA LEU A 173 14.99 -22.27 -9.07
C LEU A 173 15.05 -23.05 -10.38
N THR A 174 16.17 -22.99 -11.08
CA THR A 174 16.51 -24.00 -12.07
C THR A 174 16.50 -25.33 -11.32
N VAL A 175 15.42 -26.08 -11.49
CA VAL A 175 15.38 -27.47 -11.09
C VAL A 175 16.27 -28.17 -12.11
N ASP A 176 17.56 -28.27 -11.79
CA ASP A 176 18.45 -29.20 -12.48
C ASP A 176 17.82 -30.58 -12.33
N SER A 177 17.22 -31.03 -13.41
CA SER A 177 16.69 -32.38 -13.53
C SER A 177 17.87 -33.27 -13.89
N ASP A 178 18.51 -33.84 -12.86
CA ASP A 178 19.39 -35.01 -13.00
C ASP A 178 18.56 -36.30 -13.13
#